data_AF-A0A940V7K7-F1
#
_entry.id   AF-A0A940V7K7-F1
#
_cell.length_a   1.000
_cell.length_b   1.000
_cell.length_c   1.000
_cell.angle_alpha   90.00
_cell.angle_beta   90.00
_cell.angle_gamma   90.00
#
_symmetry.space_group_name_H-M   'P 1'
#
loop_
_entity.id
_entity.type
_entity.pdbx_description
1 polymer ?
#
loop_
_entity_poly.entity_id
_entity_poly.type
_entity_poly.pdbx_seq_one_letter_code
_entity_poly.pdbx_strand_id
1 'polypeptide(L)' 'MLEQEPMTRRERRAFTDEFKNQMVQLYLNGKPRAEIIKEYDLSSSAFYIIQGKLN' A
#
# COMPACT_ATOMS: atom_id res chain seq x y z
N MET A 1 -3.87 38.41 -12.97
CA MET A 1 -3.16 37.19 -13.38
C MET A 1 -2.99 36.33 -12.14
N LEU A 2 -3.60 35.15 -12.12
CA LEU A 2 -3.39 34.14 -11.09
C LEU A 2 -2.85 32.91 -11.83
N GLU A 3 -1.52 32.74 -11.81
CA GLU A 3 -0.86 31.52 -12.26
C GLU A 3 -1.50 30.32 -11.56
N GLN A 4 -2.09 29.42 -12.35
CA GLN A 4 -2.61 28.15 -11.86
C GLN A 4 -1.43 27.19 -11.69
N GLU A 5 -1.08 26.86 -10.44
CA GLU A 5 -0.13 25.80 -10.12
C GLU A 5 -0.58 24.48 -10.78
N PRO A 6 0.28 23.78 -11.53
CA PRO A 6 -0.09 22.53 -12.17
C PRO A 6 -0.35 21.47 -11.08
N MET A 7 -1.56 20.91 -11.11
CA MET A 7 -2.02 19.81 -10.27
C MET A 7 -0.90 18.76 -10.12
N THR A 8 -0.24 18.75 -8.96
CA THR A 8 0.79 17.79 -8.60
C THR A 8 0.22 16.39 -8.78
N ARG A 9 0.67 15.71 -9.85
CA ARG A 9 0.31 14.32 -10.13
C ARG A 9 0.73 13.52 -8.90
N ARG A 10 -0.23 13.12 -8.06
CA ARG A 10 0.03 12.36 -6.82
C ARG A 10 1.10 11.32 -7.12
N GLU A 11 2.25 11.44 -6.47
CA GLU A 11 3.31 10.44 -6.60
C GLU A 11 2.66 9.08 -6.35
N ARG A 12 2.78 8.18 -7.33
CA ARG A 12 2.29 6.82 -7.15
C ARG A 12 3.06 6.29 -5.95
N ARG A 13 2.37 6.04 -4.82
CA ARG A 13 2.94 5.35 -3.67
C ARG A 13 3.50 4.03 -4.17
N ALA A 14 4.81 3.97 -4.39
CA ALA A 14 5.51 2.76 -4.73
C ALA A 14 5.82 2.05 -3.41
N PHE A 15 5.14 0.94 -3.16
CA PHE A 15 5.49 0.08 -2.03
C PHE A 15 6.86 -0.56 -2.33
N THR A 16 7.84 -0.31 -1.46
CA THR A 16 9.14 -0.96 -1.54
C THR A 16 8.97 -2.47 -1.36
N ASP A 17 9.89 -3.27 -1.89
CA ASP A 17 9.82 -4.73 -1.75
C ASP A 17 9.96 -5.16 -0.28
N GLU A 18 10.68 -4.41 0.54
CA GLU A 18 10.75 -4.61 1.98
C GLU A 18 9.38 -4.42 2.66
N PHE A 19 8.67 -3.34 2.32
CA PHE A 19 7.33 -3.08 2.84
C PHE A 19 6.36 -4.19 2.45
N LYS A 20 6.42 -4.67 1.20
CA LYS A 20 5.59 -5.79 0.75
C LYS A 20 5.84 -7.05 1.56
N ASN A 21 7.12 -7.39 1.78
CA ASN A 21 7.50 -8.56 2.57
C ASN A 21 6.99 -8.45 4.01
N GLN A 22 7.11 -7.28 4.64
CA GLN A 22 6.56 -7.06 5.99
C GLN A 22 5.04 -7.29 6.04
N MET A 23 4.28 -6.73 5.09
CA MET A 23 2.82 -6.91 5.07
C MET A 23 2.40 -8.36 4.85
N VAL A 24 3.10 -9.09 3.98
CA VAL A 24 2.83 -10.52 3.76
C VAL A 24 3.23 -11.35 4.97
N GLN A 25 4.35 -11.05 5.63
CA GLN A 25 4.72 -11.72 6.87
C GLN A 25 3.68 -11.51 7.98
N LEU A 26 3.13 -10.30 8.13
CA LEU A 26 2.04 -10.05 9.09
C LEU A 26 0.82 -10.94 8.80
N TYR A 27 0.47 -11.08 7.52
CA TYR A 27 -0.62 -11.95 7.10
C TYR A 27 -0.32 -13.43 7.34
N LEU A 28 0.89 -13.90 7.00
CA LEU A 28 1.36 -15.27 7.24
C LEU A 28 1.43 -15.61 8.74
N ASN A 29 1.73 -14.64 9.58
CA ASN A 29 1.70 -14.76 11.04
C ASN A 29 0.26 -14.83 11.63
N GLY A 30 -0.77 -14.86 10.78
CA GLY A 30 -2.17 -15.02 11.18
C GLY A 30 -2.90 -13.70 11.46
N LYS A 31 -2.26 -12.54 11.21
CA LYS A 31 -2.93 -11.24 11.35
C LYS A 31 -3.92 -11.09 10.19
N PRO A 32 -5.21 -10.84 10.45
CA PRO A 32 -6.19 -10.74 9.39
C PRO A 32 -5.91 -9.51 8.53
N ARG A 33 -6.13 -9.64 7.22
CA ARG A 33 -5.92 -8.54 6.24
C ARG A 33 -6.60 -7.23 6.65
N ALA A 34 -7.76 -7.28 7.29
CA ALA A 34 -8.52 -6.09 7.69
C ALA A 34 -7.81 -5.26 8.76
N GLU A 35 -7.10 -5.92 9.68
CA GLU A 35 -6.28 -5.26 10.70
C GLU A 35 -5.06 -4.59 10.04
N ILE A 36 -4.37 -5.32 9.14
CA ILE A 36 -3.21 -4.79 8.40
C ILE A 36 -3.62 -3.58 7.54
N ILE A 37 -4.78 -3.66 6.89
CA ILE A 37 -5.32 -2.57 6.07
C ILE A 37 -5.60 -1.33 6.92
N LYS A 38 -6.19 -1.48 8.10
CA LYS A 38 -6.47 -0.37 9.03
C LYS A 38 -5.20 0.22 9.63
N GLU A 39 -4.29 -0.62 10.11
CA GLU A 39 -3.09 -0.20 10.83
C GLU A 39 -2.12 0.59 9.94
N TYR A 40 -2.06 0.24 8.65
CA TYR A 40 -1.15 0.85 7.69
C TYR A 40 -1.85 1.81 6.71
N ASP A 41 -3.12 2.16 6.95
CA ASP A 41 -3.95 3.00 6.06
C ASP A 41 -3.85 2.55 4.57
N LEU A 42 -3.89 1.23 4.37
CA LEU A 42 -3.83 0.63 3.05
C LEU A 42 -5.24 0.55 2.48
N SER A 43 -5.37 0.71 1.18
CA SER A 43 -6.59 0.30 0.48
C SER A 43 -6.60 -1.22 0.32
N SER A 44 -7.79 -1.83 0.32
CA SER A 44 -7.97 -3.25 -0.01
C SER A 44 -7.28 -3.63 -1.34
N SER A 45 -7.31 -2.73 -2.32
CA SER A 45 -6.63 -2.92 -3.61
C SER A 45 -5.11 -2.90 -3.47
N ALA A 46 -4.58 -2.07 -2.58
CA ALA A 46 -3.14 -2.00 -2.32
C ALA A 46 -2.64 -3.29 -1.66
N PHE A 47 -3.36 -3.82 -0.66
CA PHE A 47 -3.01 -5.09 -0.03
C PHE A 47 -3.05 -6.26 -1.04
N TYR A 48 -4.01 -6.25 -1.97
CA TYR A 48 -4.06 -7.25 -3.05
C TYR A 48 -2.85 -7.17 -3.98
N ILE A 49 -2.38 -5.99 -4.34
CA ILE A 49 -1.15 -5.80 -5.15
C ILE A 49 0.09 -6.29 -4.39
N ILE A 50 0.13 -6.08 -3.07
CA ILE A 50 1.22 -6.51 -2.20
C ILE A 50 1.27 -8.04 -2.09
N GLN A 51 0.13 -8.70 -1.88
CA GLN A 51 0.04 -10.17 -1.84
C GLN A 51 0.25 -10.82 -3.21
N GLY A 52 -0.33 -10.27 -4.28
CA GLY A 52 -0.31 -10.87 -5.62
C GLY A 52 1.06 -10.94 -6.30
N LYS A 53 2.07 -10.24 -5.76
CA LYS A 53 3.48 -10.35 -6.21
C LYS A 53 4.31 -11.38 -5.44
N LEU A 54 3.79 -11.95 -4.36
CA LEU A 54 4.52 -12.86 -3.47
C LEU A 54 4.09 -14.33 -3.58
N ASN A 55 3.29 -14.67 -4.61
CA ASN A 55 2.69 -15.98 -4.82
C ASN A 55 3.16 -16.63 -6.12
#